data_AF-A0A4R4LKR4-F1
#
_entry.id   AF-A0A4R4LKR4-F1
#
_cell.length_a   1.000
_cell.length_b   1.000
_cell.length_c   1.000
_cell.angle_alpha   90.00
_cell.angle_beta   90.00
_cell.angle_gamma   90.00
#
_symmetry.space_group_name_H-M   'P 1'
#
loop_
_entity.id
_entity.type
_entity.pdbx_description
1 polymer ?
#
loop_
_entity_poly.entity_id
_entity_poly.type
_entity_poly.pdbx_seq_one_letter_code
_entity_poly.pdbx_strand_id
1 'polypeptide(L)'
;MGSVRRRGTTVTALLALVLAVTACGPIAERQARQLRMGYDSLDGTLPVWPPRGSLAEDTAATDAVTEAVRAWRSPIGDRAHLPSSGILWSGEVGGAPLALVAAEVPGEAASWLLQLAGSGGRYAVDRATEYTDRGYLAYADVLPVPSADGRRYLVSNRVQRLLGPDGRALRITDGLTAPVAVPECAAVPVTATLRRTESLPRGRAADRLLDLGTATSDPRHPLVRDETGSGRRALNGLDTCVLAGERGPFGSIPRRIGDRDAPASVPESWPMEKLAVRGIGEMALGGGDDPGDLEQLSWESDAGTMTAVIYRPAGGGTPVVSPADRSNPLQAYPLPVPGQPLVVLTWRSSRDSSLSVPPGTPRLVDRPGLVVVPMPAAKQSFSLATAEKTHYRSVGGR
;
A
#
# COMPACT_ATOMS: atom_id res chain seq x y z
N MET A 1 -60.86 -12.91 83.46
CA MET A 1 -61.38 -12.49 82.14
C MET A 1 -61.29 -10.98 82.03
N GLY A 2 -60.50 -10.47 81.08
CA GLY A 2 -60.65 -9.12 80.52
C GLY A 2 -60.06 -7.94 81.31
N SER A 3 -59.52 -6.98 80.52
CA SER A 3 -59.20 -5.58 80.85
C SER A 3 -57.78 -5.35 81.44
N VAL A 4 -56.97 -4.32 81.15
CA VAL A 4 -57.09 -3.02 80.45
C VAL A 4 -55.70 -2.62 79.89
N ARG A 5 -55.71 -1.83 78.80
CA ARG A 5 -54.62 -1.04 78.19
C ARG A 5 -53.68 -0.29 79.17
N ARG A 6 -52.42 -0.09 78.76
CA ARG A 6 -51.70 1.20 78.90
C ARG A 6 -50.63 1.42 77.82
N ARG A 7 -50.63 2.64 77.29
CA ARG A 7 -49.56 3.33 76.51
C ARG A 7 -48.27 3.35 77.35
N GLY A 8 -47.02 3.34 76.89
CA GLY A 8 -46.40 3.67 75.61
C GLY A 8 -45.24 4.62 75.92
N THR A 9 -43.99 4.34 75.52
CA THR A 9 -42.90 5.34 75.43
C THR A 9 -41.62 4.79 74.77
N THR A 10 -41.18 5.48 73.71
CA THR A 10 -39.79 5.83 73.32
C THR A 10 -38.73 4.73 73.19
N VAL A 11 -38.43 4.34 71.93
CA VAL A 11 -37.06 3.99 71.51
C VAL A 11 -36.71 4.82 70.28
N THR A 12 -36.05 5.95 70.52
CA THR A 12 -35.27 6.71 69.54
C THR A 12 -33.82 6.28 69.67
N ALA A 13 -33.21 5.78 68.61
CA ALA A 13 -31.92 6.26 68.10
C ALA A 13 -31.29 5.30 67.06
N LEU A 14 -31.05 5.87 65.87
CA LEU A 14 -29.94 5.67 64.92
C LEU A 14 -29.61 4.23 64.44
N LEU A 15 -29.40 3.93 63.16
CA LEU A 15 -28.71 4.67 62.10
C LEU A 15 -29.37 4.40 60.74
N ALA A 16 -29.64 5.47 60.00
CA ALA A 16 -29.87 5.41 58.56
C ALA A 16 -28.51 5.28 57.85
N LEU A 17 -28.14 4.07 57.43
CA LEU A 17 -27.10 3.88 56.43
C LEU A 17 -27.78 3.82 55.07
N VAL A 18 -27.93 4.99 54.44
CA VAL A 18 -28.27 5.09 53.02
C VAL A 18 -27.04 4.65 52.24
N LEU A 19 -26.96 3.36 51.92
CA LEU A 19 -26.11 2.89 50.84
C LEU A 19 -26.73 3.40 49.54
N ALA A 20 -26.24 4.56 49.10
CA ALA A 20 -26.30 4.95 47.71
C ALA A 20 -25.60 3.86 46.91
N VAL A 21 -26.38 2.88 46.43
CA VAL A 21 -25.99 2.06 45.30
C VAL A 21 -25.94 3.02 44.13
N THR A 22 -24.77 3.65 43.94
CA THR A 22 -24.37 4.08 42.61
C THR A 22 -24.32 2.78 41.82
N ALA A 23 -25.44 2.48 41.18
CA ALA A 23 -25.47 1.47 40.15
C ALA A 23 -24.44 1.94 39.12
N CYS A 24 -23.23 1.41 39.23
CA CYS A 24 -22.41 1.06 38.08
C CYS A 24 -23.32 0.17 37.24
N GLY A 25 -24.19 0.81 36.45
CA GLY A 25 -24.86 0.13 35.36
C GLY A 25 -23.76 -0.53 34.54
N PRO A 26 -23.95 -1.78 34.11
CA PRO A 26 -23.03 -2.33 33.14
C PRO A 26 -23.05 -1.36 31.98
N ILE A 27 -21.92 -0.70 31.71
CA ILE A 27 -21.68 -0.09 30.42
C ILE A 27 -21.90 -1.25 29.48
N ALA A 28 -23.06 -1.27 28.84
CA ALA A 28 -23.31 -2.15 27.74
C ALA A 28 -22.34 -1.67 26.66
N GLU A 29 -21.10 -2.13 26.72
CA GLU A 29 -20.41 -2.61 25.55
C GLU A 29 -21.36 -3.64 24.91
N ARG A 30 -22.38 -3.14 24.22
CA ARG A 30 -22.89 -3.83 23.05
C ARG A 30 -21.65 -3.94 22.17
N GLN A 31 -20.93 -5.06 22.29
CA GLN A 31 -20.16 -5.61 21.19
C GLN A 31 -21.00 -5.34 19.94
N ALA A 32 -20.52 -4.44 19.09
CA ALA A 32 -21.24 -4.07 17.89
C ALA A 32 -21.43 -5.38 17.10
N ARG A 33 -22.62 -5.96 17.18
CA ARG A 33 -22.94 -7.22 16.51
C ARG A 33 -22.97 -7.01 15.00
N GLN A 34 -23.13 -5.77 14.58
CA GLN A 34 -23.21 -5.32 13.22
C GLN A 34 -22.05 -4.36 12.91
N LEU A 35 -21.51 -4.42 11.70
CA LEU A 35 -20.65 -3.36 11.19
C LEU A 35 -21.44 -2.05 11.13
N ARG A 36 -20.76 -0.94 11.44
CA ARG A 36 -21.34 0.38 11.23
C ARG A 36 -21.24 0.74 9.76
N MET A 37 -22.26 1.41 9.25
CA MET A 37 -22.16 2.13 7.99
C MET A 37 -21.35 3.41 8.21
N GLY A 38 -20.36 3.66 7.36
CA GLY A 38 -19.28 4.61 7.61
C GLY A 38 -18.14 4.02 8.48
N TYR A 39 -17.08 4.80 8.64
CA TYR A 39 -15.93 4.46 9.48
C TYR A 39 -15.64 5.58 10.47
N ASP A 40 -15.28 5.20 11.70
CA ASP A 40 -15.11 6.13 12.82
C ASP A 40 -13.79 6.92 12.67
N SER A 41 -13.80 7.85 11.73
CA SER A 41 -12.68 8.73 11.41
C SER A 41 -13.19 10.16 11.19
N LEU A 42 -12.65 11.06 12.00
CA LEU A 42 -12.96 12.49 11.99
C LEU A 42 -11.70 13.31 11.68
N ASP A 43 -11.89 14.39 10.92
CA ASP A 43 -10.93 15.47 10.75
C ASP A 43 -11.57 16.77 11.24
N GLY A 44 -11.40 17.04 12.54
CA GLY A 44 -12.23 18.00 13.26
C GLY A 44 -13.68 17.54 13.34
N THR A 45 -14.61 18.34 12.84
CA THR A 45 -16.04 17.97 12.75
C THR A 45 -16.40 17.23 11.46
N LEU A 46 -15.45 17.08 10.53
CA LEU A 46 -15.70 16.43 9.24
C LEU A 46 -15.59 14.89 9.40
N PRO A 47 -16.66 14.12 9.15
CA PRO A 47 -16.53 12.68 8.98
C PRO A 47 -15.77 12.39 7.69
N VAL A 48 -14.62 11.71 7.80
CA VAL A 48 -13.76 11.37 6.67
C VAL A 48 -14.43 10.30 5.80
N TRP A 49 -15.07 9.32 6.44
CA TRP A 49 -15.78 8.22 5.79
C TRP A 49 -17.23 8.10 6.33
N PRO A 50 -18.14 8.97 5.88
CA PRO A 50 -19.55 8.89 6.30
C PRO A 50 -20.28 7.73 5.57
N PRO A 51 -21.48 7.36 6.02
CA PRO A 51 -22.37 6.43 5.30
C PRO A 51 -22.62 6.89 3.84
N ARG A 52 -22.34 6.03 2.86
CA ARG A 52 -22.48 6.34 1.42
C ARG A 52 -22.78 5.14 0.54
N GLY A 53 -23.40 5.43 -0.60
CA GLY A 53 -23.80 4.48 -1.63
C GLY A 53 -25.29 4.18 -1.58
N SER A 54 -25.83 3.64 -2.67
CA SER A 54 -27.29 3.44 -2.84
C SER A 54 -27.90 2.43 -1.87
N LEU A 55 -27.08 1.62 -1.21
CA LEU A 55 -27.50 0.60 -0.23
C LEU A 55 -27.04 0.95 1.20
N ALA A 56 -26.62 2.19 1.45
CA ALA A 56 -26.12 2.63 2.75
C ALA A 56 -27.19 2.58 3.87
N GLU A 57 -28.46 2.75 3.51
CA GLU A 57 -29.60 2.70 4.44
C GLU A 57 -30.29 1.33 4.45
N ASP A 58 -29.80 0.37 3.65
CA ASP A 58 -30.34 -0.98 3.59
C ASP A 58 -29.75 -1.83 4.73
N THR A 59 -30.60 -2.14 5.71
CA THR A 59 -30.24 -2.95 6.88
C THR A 59 -29.94 -4.40 6.51
N ALA A 60 -30.64 -4.97 5.53
CA ALA A 60 -30.42 -6.34 5.09
C ALA A 60 -29.07 -6.46 4.36
N ALA A 61 -28.71 -5.46 3.55
CA ALA A 61 -27.38 -5.38 2.95
C ALA A 61 -26.29 -5.28 4.02
N THR A 62 -26.48 -4.42 5.03
CA THR A 62 -25.53 -4.23 6.14
C THR A 62 -25.33 -5.52 6.96
N ASP A 63 -26.42 -6.26 7.24
CA ASP A 63 -26.37 -7.55 7.91
C ASP A 63 -25.61 -8.59 7.10
N ALA A 64 -25.91 -8.71 5.81
CA ALA A 64 -25.25 -9.67 4.93
C ALA A 64 -23.74 -9.36 4.75
N VAL A 65 -23.37 -8.08 4.65
CA VAL A 65 -21.96 -7.64 4.64
C VAL A 65 -21.29 -7.97 5.97
N THR A 66 -21.95 -7.73 7.10
CA THR A 66 -21.39 -8.06 8.42
C THR A 66 -21.08 -9.55 8.54
N GLU A 67 -22.00 -10.42 8.13
CA GLU A 67 -21.78 -11.86 8.21
C GLU A 67 -20.64 -12.32 7.29
N ALA A 68 -20.50 -11.74 6.10
CA ALA A 68 -19.38 -12.02 5.22
C ALA A 68 -18.03 -11.61 5.84
N VAL A 69 -17.96 -10.44 6.47
CA VAL A 69 -16.74 -9.95 7.15
C VAL A 69 -16.43 -10.77 8.41
N ARG A 70 -17.45 -11.18 9.17
CA ARG A 70 -17.32 -12.09 10.32
C ARG A 70 -16.76 -13.45 9.90
N ALA A 71 -17.16 -13.94 8.72
CA ALA A 71 -16.69 -15.20 8.16
C ALA A 71 -15.27 -15.10 7.58
N TRP A 72 -14.88 -13.94 7.05
CA TRP A 72 -13.57 -13.70 6.48
C TRP A 72 -12.44 -13.89 7.51
N ARG A 73 -11.29 -14.35 7.01
CA ARG A 73 -10.05 -14.48 7.78
C ARG A 73 -8.95 -13.73 7.06
N SER A 74 -8.14 -13.06 7.87
CA SER A 74 -6.88 -12.50 7.40
C SER A 74 -5.98 -13.62 6.89
N PRO A 75 -4.91 -13.27 6.17
CA PRO A 75 -3.90 -14.20 5.76
C PRO A 75 -3.49 -15.18 6.84
N ILE A 76 -3.09 -14.68 8.00
CA ILE A 76 -2.57 -15.49 9.10
C ILE A 76 -3.66 -16.17 9.94
N GLY A 77 -4.91 -16.14 9.48
CA GLY A 77 -6.04 -16.82 10.10
C GLY A 77 -6.78 -15.99 11.16
N ASP A 78 -6.44 -14.71 11.31
CA ASP A 78 -7.05 -13.83 12.29
C ASP A 78 -8.39 -13.27 11.79
N ARG A 79 -9.19 -12.75 12.73
CA ARG A 79 -10.55 -12.25 12.46
C ARG A 79 -10.57 -10.73 12.51
N ALA A 80 -11.37 -10.14 11.62
CA ALA A 80 -11.72 -8.73 11.73
C ALA A 80 -12.48 -8.45 13.04
N HIS A 81 -12.09 -7.38 13.72
CA HIS A 81 -12.76 -6.87 14.90
C HIS A 81 -13.87 -5.90 14.48
N LEU A 82 -15.10 -6.43 14.42
CA LEU A 82 -16.28 -5.69 13.94
C LEU A 82 -16.48 -4.32 14.62
N PRO A 83 -16.30 -4.16 15.96
CA PRO A 83 -16.52 -2.86 16.61
C PRO A 83 -15.58 -1.74 16.15
N SER A 84 -14.37 -2.08 15.69
CA SER A 84 -13.42 -1.10 15.14
C SER A 84 -13.35 -1.14 13.61
N SER A 85 -14.18 -1.96 12.96
CA SER A 85 -14.29 -2.04 11.51
C SER A 85 -15.52 -1.26 11.04
N GLY A 86 -15.59 -0.91 9.76
CA GLY A 86 -16.71 -0.15 9.22
C GLY A 86 -16.87 -0.27 7.71
N ILE A 87 -18.10 -0.09 7.23
CA ILE A 87 -18.43 -0.12 5.80
C ILE A 87 -18.17 1.27 5.23
N LEU A 88 -17.12 1.41 4.43
CA LEU A 88 -16.77 2.68 3.78
C LEU A 88 -17.76 3.07 2.69
N TRP A 89 -18.36 2.08 2.02
CA TRP A 89 -19.31 2.28 0.92
C TRP A 89 -20.16 1.02 0.68
N SER A 90 -21.45 1.19 0.36
CA SER A 90 -22.38 0.10 0.04
C SER A 90 -23.39 0.55 -1.02
N GLY A 91 -23.42 -0.10 -2.18
CA GLY A 91 -24.27 0.32 -3.28
C GLY A 91 -24.22 -0.62 -4.48
N GLU A 92 -24.92 -0.24 -5.56
CA GLU A 92 -24.92 -1.00 -6.82
C GLU A 92 -23.93 -0.40 -7.83
N VAL A 93 -23.09 -1.25 -8.42
CA VAL A 93 -22.15 -0.89 -9.50
C VAL A 93 -22.34 -1.86 -10.66
N GLY A 94 -22.64 -1.33 -11.85
CA GLY A 94 -22.88 -2.18 -13.02
C GLY A 94 -24.06 -3.14 -12.84
N GLY A 95 -25.03 -2.81 -11.98
CA GLY A 95 -26.18 -3.66 -11.65
C GLY A 95 -25.88 -4.78 -10.64
N ALA A 96 -24.68 -4.82 -10.06
CA ALA A 96 -24.31 -5.76 -9.00
C ALA A 96 -24.06 -5.03 -7.67
N PRO A 97 -24.52 -5.57 -6.53
CA PRO A 97 -24.19 -5.01 -5.23
C PRO A 97 -22.70 -5.13 -4.93
N LEU A 98 -22.12 -4.06 -4.39
CA LEU A 98 -20.73 -3.95 -3.97
C LEU A 98 -20.68 -3.30 -2.58
N ALA A 99 -19.85 -3.85 -1.70
CA ALA A 99 -19.51 -3.22 -0.43
C ALA A 99 -18.00 -3.12 -0.24
N LEU A 100 -17.55 -2.01 0.34
CA LEU A 100 -16.15 -1.73 0.65
C LEU A 100 -16.03 -1.56 2.16
N VAL A 101 -15.19 -2.36 2.81
CA VAL A 101 -15.07 -2.41 4.27
C VAL A 101 -13.64 -2.15 4.69
N ALA A 102 -13.47 -1.21 5.62
CA ALA A 102 -12.26 -1.11 6.41
C ALA A 102 -12.34 -2.13 7.54
N ALA A 103 -11.56 -3.19 7.43
CA ALA A 103 -11.44 -4.24 8.43
C ALA A 103 -10.17 -4.01 9.27
N GLU A 104 -10.38 -3.95 10.58
CA GLU A 104 -9.30 -3.89 11.56
C GLU A 104 -9.08 -5.30 12.13
N VAL A 105 -7.85 -5.82 12.01
CA VAL A 105 -7.49 -7.15 12.52
C VAL A 105 -6.55 -6.98 13.72
N PRO A 106 -7.00 -7.23 14.96
CA PRO A 106 -6.15 -7.08 16.14
C PRO A 106 -4.92 -7.98 16.06
N GLY A 107 -3.77 -7.45 16.47
CA GLY A 107 -2.50 -8.18 16.42
C GLY A 107 -1.74 -8.03 15.10
N GLU A 108 -2.40 -7.54 14.05
CA GLU A 108 -1.73 -7.18 12.80
C GLU A 108 -1.29 -5.72 12.79
N ALA A 109 -0.14 -5.47 12.18
CA ALA A 109 0.40 -4.13 11.97
C ALA A 109 -0.16 -3.47 10.68
N ALA A 110 -1.33 -3.91 10.20
CA ALA A 110 -1.89 -3.51 8.91
C ALA A 110 -3.39 -3.16 8.98
N SER A 111 -3.85 -2.31 8.06
CA SER A 111 -5.27 -2.10 7.75
C SER A 111 -5.68 -2.93 6.53
N TRP A 112 -6.95 -3.37 6.51
CA TRP A 112 -7.47 -4.21 5.42
C TRP A 112 -8.66 -3.56 4.71
N LEU A 113 -8.55 -3.34 3.40
CA LEU A 113 -9.69 -2.98 2.57
C LEU A 113 -10.27 -4.25 1.95
N LEU A 114 -11.44 -4.65 2.44
CA LEU A 114 -12.20 -5.76 1.89
C LEU A 114 -13.16 -5.23 0.84
N GLN A 115 -13.13 -5.82 -0.34
CA GLN A 115 -14.15 -5.64 -1.36
C GLN A 115 -15.06 -6.87 -1.33
N LEU A 116 -16.36 -6.63 -1.32
CA LEU A 116 -17.38 -7.66 -1.27
C LEU A 116 -18.32 -7.54 -2.46
N ALA A 117 -18.52 -8.64 -3.15
CA ALA A 117 -19.50 -8.76 -4.22
C ALA A 117 -20.78 -9.40 -3.68
N GLY A 118 -21.93 -8.80 -4.00
CA GLY A 118 -23.24 -9.33 -3.66
C GLY A 118 -23.85 -10.16 -4.78
N SER A 119 -24.46 -11.29 -4.44
CA SER A 119 -25.26 -12.10 -5.35
C SER A 119 -26.35 -12.86 -4.59
N GLY A 120 -27.61 -12.71 -5.03
CA GLY A 120 -28.76 -13.40 -4.42
C GLY A 120 -28.92 -13.13 -2.92
N GLY A 121 -28.73 -11.88 -2.48
CA GLY A 121 -28.86 -11.48 -1.07
C GLY A 121 -27.71 -11.92 -0.15
N ARG A 122 -26.62 -12.47 -0.71
CA ARG A 122 -25.41 -12.84 0.04
C ARG A 122 -24.22 -12.04 -0.47
N TYR A 123 -23.31 -11.70 0.44
CA TYR A 123 -22.02 -11.11 0.10
C TYR A 123 -20.90 -12.12 0.31
N ALA A 124 -19.86 -12.01 -0.50
CA ALA A 124 -18.60 -12.70 -0.30
C ALA A 124 -17.45 -11.72 -0.54
N VAL A 125 -16.37 -11.84 0.24
CA VAL A 125 -15.14 -11.08 0.00
C VAL A 125 -14.51 -11.59 -1.28
N ASP A 126 -14.47 -10.75 -2.32
CA ASP A 126 -13.85 -11.07 -3.61
C ASP A 126 -12.37 -10.69 -3.63
N ARG A 127 -11.99 -9.67 -2.86
CA ARG A 127 -10.63 -9.13 -2.80
C ARG A 127 -10.32 -8.55 -1.43
N ALA A 128 -9.07 -8.68 -1.00
CA ALA A 128 -8.60 -8.11 0.27
C ALA A 128 -7.24 -7.43 0.06
N THR A 129 -7.23 -6.10 0.16
CA THR A 129 -6.02 -5.29 0.04
C THR A 129 -5.44 -4.99 1.41
N GLU A 130 -4.17 -5.31 1.61
CA GLU A 130 -3.42 -4.99 2.83
C GLU A 130 -2.70 -3.65 2.66
N TYR A 131 -2.82 -2.80 3.67
CA TYR A 131 -2.00 -1.62 3.86
C TYR A 131 -1.20 -1.80 5.14
N THR A 132 0.13 -1.84 5.04
CA THR A 132 1.04 -2.11 6.15
C THR A 132 1.16 -0.99 7.18
N ASP A 133 0.39 0.09 7.00
CA ASP A 133 0.09 1.03 8.07
C ASP A 133 -1.33 0.74 8.60
N ARG A 134 -1.42 0.35 9.87
CA ARG A 134 -2.66 0.07 10.60
C ARG A 134 -3.63 1.27 10.67
N GLY A 135 -3.15 2.49 10.51
CA GLY A 135 -3.99 3.68 10.45
C GLY A 135 -4.45 4.05 9.04
N TYR A 136 -3.95 3.37 7.99
CA TYR A 136 -4.04 3.86 6.61
C TYR A 136 -5.46 4.19 6.19
N LEU A 137 -6.42 3.30 6.44
CA LEU A 137 -7.80 3.49 6.01
C LEU A 137 -8.52 4.61 6.77
N ALA A 138 -8.06 4.98 7.97
CA ALA A 138 -8.61 6.12 8.70
C ALA A 138 -8.30 7.44 8.00
N TYR A 139 -7.11 7.56 7.39
CA TYR A 139 -6.61 8.80 6.80
C TYR A 139 -6.40 8.72 5.28
N ALA A 140 -6.74 7.63 4.61
CA ALA A 140 -6.67 7.55 3.16
C ALA A 140 -7.64 8.56 2.52
N ASP A 141 -7.24 9.17 1.41
CA ASP A 141 -8.07 10.10 0.66
C ASP A 141 -8.63 9.51 -0.63
N VAL A 142 -7.90 8.56 -1.21
CA VAL A 142 -8.26 7.86 -2.43
C VAL A 142 -7.91 6.39 -2.23
N LEU A 143 -8.87 5.50 -2.48
CA LEU A 143 -8.72 4.05 -2.41
C LEU A 143 -9.09 3.46 -3.78
N PRO A 144 -8.21 2.67 -4.41
CA PRO A 144 -8.53 2.03 -5.68
C PRO A 144 -9.45 0.83 -5.45
N VAL A 145 -10.46 0.74 -6.31
CA VAL A 145 -11.50 -0.29 -6.28
C VAL A 145 -11.48 -0.97 -7.65
N PRO A 146 -10.80 -2.12 -7.80
CA PRO A 146 -10.82 -2.87 -9.04
C PRO A 146 -12.20 -3.50 -9.28
N SER A 147 -12.72 -3.35 -10.49
CA SER A 147 -13.95 -4.01 -10.95
C SER A 147 -13.76 -4.61 -12.35
N ALA A 148 -14.71 -5.44 -12.77
CA ALA A 148 -14.64 -6.11 -14.09
C ALA A 148 -14.69 -5.13 -15.28
N ASP A 149 -15.28 -3.94 -15.07
CA ASP A 149 -15.39 -2.87 -16.07
C ASP A 149 -14.24 -1.84 -16.00
N GLY A 150 -13.23 -2.06 -15.14
CA GLY A 150 -12.04 -1.23 -15.03
C GLY A 150 -11.69 -0.84 -13.58
N ARG A 151 -10.80 0.15 -13.42
CA ARG A 151 -10.45 0.68 -12.09
C ARG A 151 -11.43 1.76 -11.68
N ARG A 152 -11.87 1.77 -10.43
CA ARG A 152 -12.59 2.90 -9.81
C ARG A 152 -11.79 3.44 -8.63
N TYR A 153 -12.17 4.62 -8.16
CA TYR A 153 -11.62 5.22 -6.95
C TYR A 153 -12.73 5.57 -5.98
N LEU A 154 -12.61 5.06 -4.76
CA LEU A 154 -13.38 5.53 -3.60
C LEU A 154 -12.62 6.72 -3.00
N VAL A 155 -13.29 7.85 -2.81
CA VAL A 155 -12.70 9.08 -2.27
C VAL A 155 -13.27 9.45 -0.91
N SER A 156 -12.42 9.91 -0.01
CA SER A 156 -12.81 10.39 1.31
C SER A 156 -13.61 11.70 1.20
N ASN A 157 -14.28 12.08 2.27
CA ASN A 157 -14.99 13.36 2.33
C ASN A 157 -14.06 14.59 2.30
N ARG A 158 -12.74 14.40 2.44
CA ARG A 158 -11.75 15.47 2.30
C ARG A 158 -11.48 15.82 0.85
N VAL A 159 -11.69 14.89 -0.08
CA VAL A 159 -11.50 15.15 -1.52
C VAL A 159 -12.60 16.09 -2.05
N GLN A 160 -12.20 17.12 -2.78
CA GLN A 160 -13.10 18.01 -3.52
C GLN A 160 -13.13 17.67 -5.00
N ARG A 161 -11.98 17.25 -5.54
CA ARG A 161 -11.81 16.95 -6.95
C ARG A 161 -10.77 15.84 -7.11
N LEU A 162 -11.01 14.92 -8.03
CA LEU A 162 -10.05 13.91 -8.45
C LEU A 162 -9.82 14.05 -9.94
N LEU A 163 -8.56 14.14 -10.36
CA LEU A 163 -8.15 14.12 -11.76
C LEU A 163 -7.63 12.73 -12.12
N GLY A 164 -8.07 12.19 -13.25
CA GLY A 164 -7.63 10.90 -13.77
C GLY A 164 -6.32 10.96 -14.56
N PRO A 165 -5.94 9.83 -15.19
CA PRO A 165 -4.73 9.70 -16.00
C PRO A 165 -4.58 10.74 -17.12
N ASP A 166 -5.70 11.19 -17.70
CA ASP A 166 -5.77 12.20 -18.75
C ASP A 166 -5.76 13.65 -18.23
N GLY A 167 -5.62 13.83 -16.92
CA GLY A 167 -5.67 15.13 -16.25
C GLY A 167 -7.08 15.74 -16.18
N ARG A 168 -8.13 15.01 -16.61
CA ARG A 168 -9.51 15.49 -16.54
C ARG A 168 -10.16 15.11 -15.22
N ALA A 169 -11.11 15.93 -14.79
CA ALA A 169 -11.86 15.67 -13.58
C ALA A 169 -12.73 14.41 -13.75
N LEU A 170 -12.60 13.49 -12.81
CA LEU A 170 -13.42 12.29 -12.74
C LEU A 170 -14.77 12.62 -12.12
N ARG A 171 -15.83 12.04 -12.68
CA ARG A 171 -17.16 12.10 -12.10
C ARG A 171 -17.22 11.20 -10.87
N ILE A 172 -17.62 11.78 -9.74
CA ILE A 172 -17.76 11.10 -8.45
C ILE A 172 -19.25 11.12 -8.06
N THR A 173 -19.78 9.95 -7.70
CA THR A 173 -21.16 9.78 -7.20
C THR A 173 -21.09 9.01 -5.88
N ASP A 174 -21.61 9.59 -4.81
CA ASP A 174 -21.54 9.03 -3.44
C ASP A 174 -20.14 8.59 -3.01
N GLY A 175 -19.11 9.34 -3.44
CA GLY A 175 -17.71 9.05 -3.12
C GLY A 175 -17.04 8.03 -4.03
N LEU A 176 -17.74 7.40 -4.98
CA LEU A 176 -17.15 6.44 -5.93
C LEU A 176 -17.09 7.03 -7.34
N THR A 177 -15.99 6.82 -8.06
CA THR A 177 -15.88 7.25 -9.46
C THR A 177 -16.59 6.31 -10.43
N ALA A 178 -16.88 6.82 -11.63
CA ALA A 178 -17.03 5.97 -12.82
C ALA A 178 -15.74 5.14 -13.09
N PRO A 179 -15.79 4.10 -13.95
CA PRO A 179 -14.57 3.39 -14.35
C PRO A 179 -13.57 4.34 -14.98
N VAL A 180 -12.30 4.09 -14.69
CA VAL A 180 -11.14 4.81 -15.16
C VAL A 180 -10.29 3.83 -15.94
N ALA A 181 -9.85 4.25 -17.13
CA ALA A 181 -8.93 3.51 -17.95
C ALA A 181 -7.52 3.53 -17.31
N VAL A 182 -7.29 2.58 -16.42
CA VAL A 182 -5.96 2.27 -15.88
C VAL A 182 -5.43 1.06 -16.65
N PRO A 183 -4.31 1.19 -17.38
CA PRO A 183 -3.70 0.06 -18.05
C PRO A 183 -3.36 -1.06 -17.05
N GLU A 184 -3.46 -2.30 -17.52
CA GLU A 184 -3.19 -3.46 -16.65
C GLU A 184 -1.77 -3.52 -16.14
N CYS A 185 -0.78 -3.05 -16.91
CA CYS A 185 0.65 -3.17 -16.63
C CYS A 185 1.41 -1.85 -16.84
N ALA A 186 0.79 -0.70 -16.50
CA ALA A 186 1.47 0.58 -16.51
C ALA A 186 1.00 1.53 -15.40
N ALA A 187 1.94 2.31 -14.87
CA ALA A 187 1.64 3.34 -13.88
C ALA A 187 0.98 4.57 -14.53
N VAL A 188 -0.08 5.09 -13.91
CA VAL A 188 -0.79 6.29 -14.36
C VAL A 188 -1.00 7.28 -13.21
N PRO A 189 -0.92 8.59 -13.49
CA PRO A 189 -1.11 9.61 -12.45
C PRO A 189 -2.59 9.79 -12.11
N VAL A 190 -2.84 10.02 -10.82
CA VAL A 190 -4.12 10.46 -10.28
C VAL A 190 -3.83 11.65 -9.36
N THR A 191 -4.63 12.71 -9.43
CA THR A 191 -4.40 13.91 -8.59
C THR A 191 -5.64 14.30 -7.82
N ALA A 192 -5.57 14.29 -6.49
CA ALA A 192 -6.65 14.73 -5.61
C ALA A 192 -6.45 16.18 -5.17
N THR A 193 -7.50 16.98 -5.18
CA THR A 193 -7.54 18.27 -4.51
C THR A 193 -8.30 18.09 -3.20
N LEU A 194 -7.66 18.42 -2.08
CA LEU A 194 -8.22 18.27 -0.74
C LEU A 194 -8.77 19.60 -0.22
N ARG A 195 -9.96 19.56 0.40
CA ARG A 195 -10.53 20.72 1.08
C ARG A 195 -9.73 21.09 2.31
N ARG A 196 -9.96 22.32 2.78
CA ARG A 196 -9.51 22.75 4.09
C ARG A 196 -10.24 21.95 5.18
N THR A 197 -9.47 21.43 6.13
CA THR A 197 -9.94 20.72 7.32
C THR A 197 -9.15 21.17 8.54
N GLU A 198 -9.42 20.60 9.71
CA GLU A 198 -8.67 20.93 10.92
C GLU A 198 -7.21 20.44 10.83
N SER A 199 -7.00 19.21 10.35
CA SER A 199 -5.67 18.66 10.10
C SER A 199 -4.97 19.29 8.89
N LEU A 200 -5.74 19.90 7.96
CA LEU A 200 -5.25 20.54 6.76
C LEU A 200 -5.85 21.94 6.55
N PRO A 201 -5.49 22.95 7.38
CA PRO A 201 -6.16 24.26 7.41
C PRO A 201 -6.09 25.04 6.09
N ARG A 202 -5.07 24.76 5.26
CA ARG A 202 -4.89 25.40 3.95
C ARG A 202 -5.44 24.56 2.79
N GLY A 203 -5.87 23.33 3.06
CA GLY A 203 -6.19 22.34 2.03
C GLY A 203 -4.92 21.87 1.30
N ARG A 204 -5.09 21.03 0.28
CA ARG A 204 -4.01 20.61 -0.60
C ARG A 204 -4.46 20.77 -2.04
N ALA A 205 -3.82 21.70 -2.76
CA ALA A 205 -4.19 22.03 -4.13
C ALA A 205 -4.00 20.84 -5.09
N ALA A 206 -2.98 20.03 -4.84
CA ALA A 206 -2.71 18.78 -5.55
C ALA A 206 -2.02 17.78 -4.61
N ASP A 207 -2.68 16.65 -4.36
CA ASP A 207 -2.10 15.42 -3.85
C ASP A 207 -1.91 14.47 -5.03
N ARG A 208 -0.66 14.21 -5.40
CA ARG A 208 -0.34 13.40 -6.57
C ARG A 208 -0.12 11.97 -6.14
N LEU A 209 -0.81 11.06 -6.80
CA LEU A 209 -0.76 9.63 -6.59
C LEU A 209 -0.42 8.97 -7.94
N LEU A 210 0.21 7.80 -7.88
CA LEU A 210 0.37 6.91 -9.02
C LEU A 210 -0.42 5.66 -8.75
N ASP A 211 -1.38 5.37 -9.63
CA ASP A 211 -1.95 4.04 -9.73
C ASP A 211 -0.99 3.19 -10.54
N LEU A 212 -0.49 2.14 -9.92
CA LEU A 212 0.60 1.36 -10.48
C LEU A 212 0.14 0.34 -11.51
N GLY A 213 -1.17 0.11 -11.67
CA GLY A 213 -1.73 -0.75 -12.72
C GLY A 213 -0.95 -2.05 -12.87
N THR A 214 -1.04 -2.96 -11.90
CA THR A 214 -0.11 -4.10 -11.72
C THR A 214 -0.66 -5.46 -12.17
N ALA A 215 -1.87 -5.49 -12.74
CA ALA A 215 -2.63 -6.70 -13.07
C ALA A 215 -2.71 -7.75 -11.94
N THR A 216 -2.58 -7.33 -10.68
CA THR A 216 -2.60 -8.24 -9.54
C THR A 216 -3.99 -8.36 -8.92
N SER A 217 -4.31 -9.55 -8.39
CA SER A 217 -5.57 -9.76 -7.66
C SER A 217 -5.53 -9.07 -6.30
N ASP A 218 -4.38 -9.03 -5.62
CA ASP A 218 -4.27 -8.51 -4.25
C ASP A 218 -3.03 -7.61 -4.10
N PRO A 219 -3.01 -6.43 -4.74
CA PRO A 219 -1.90 -5.49 -4.56
C PRO A 219 -1.83 -5.02 -3.10
N ARG A 220 -0.62 -4.89 -2.56
CA ARG A 220 -0.31 -4.04 -1.42
C ARG A 220 -0.02 -2.65 -1.99
N HIS A 221 -0.54 -1.59 -1.37
CA HIS A 221 -0.31 -0.20 -1.82
C HIS A 221 -0.46 0.02 -3.35
N PRO A 222 -1.64 -0.26 -3.93
CA PRO A 222 -1.92 -0.01 -5.35
C PRO A 222 -1.80 1.46 -5.78
N LEU A 223 -1.88 2.39 -4.82
CA LEU A 223 -1.62 3.81 -5.01
C LEU A 223 -0.40 4.22 -4.19
N VAL A 224 0.54 4.92 -4.81
CA VAL A 224 1.74 5.47 -4.15
C VAL A 224 1.81 6.98 -4.32
N ARG A 225 2.23 7.70 -3.28
CA ARG A 225 2.37 9.16 -3.34
C ARG A 225 3.52 9.57 -4.25
N ASP A 226 3.28 10.58 -5.07
CA ASP A 226 4.24 11.17 -6.02
C ASP A 226 4.22 12.71 -5.97
N GLU A 227 4.51 13.26 -4.80
CA GLU A 227 4.38 14.71 -4.55
C GLU A 227 5.17 15.56 -5.55
N THR A 228 6.39 15.12 -5.91
CA THR A 228 7.28 15.88 -6.80
C THR A 228 7.08 15.56 -8.29
N GLY A 229 6.32 14.52 -8.63
CA GLY A 229 6.23 13.99 -9.99
C GLY A 229 7.42 13.11 -10.39
N SER A 230 8.32 12.81 -9.45
CA SER A 230 9.49 11.96 -9.68
C SER A 230 9.11 10.51 -9.96
N GLY A 231 8.08 9.99 -9.29
CA GLY A 231 7.62 8.63 -9.47
C GLY A 231 7.04 8.41 -10.87
N ARG A 232 6.24 9.36 -11.37
CA ARG A 232 5.71 9.32 -12.74
C ARG A 232 6.83 9.22 -13.76
N ARG A 233 7.90 9.98 -13.56
CA ARG A 233 9.09 9.94 -14.44
C ARG A 233 9.83 8.61 -14.29
N ALA A 234 10.02 8.15 -13.05
CA ALA A 234 10.74 6.93 -12.74
C ALA A 234 10.11 5.69 -13.37
N LEU A 235 8.77 5.60 -13.35
CA LEU A 235 8.01 4.47 -13.89
C LEU A 235 7.61 4.62 -15.36
N ASN A 236 7.97 5.73 -16.01
CA ASN A 236 7.60 5.96 -17.40
C ASN A 236 8.17 4.87 -18.31
N GLY A 237 7.31 4.26 -19.13
CA GLY A 237 7.66 3.21 -20.08
C GLY A 237 8.12 1.89 -19.45
N LEU A 238 7.94 1.69 -18.13
CA LEU A 238 8.19 0.42 -17.46
C LEU A 238 6.89 -0.39 -17.39
N ASP A 239 7.01 -1.70 -17.64
CA ASP A 239 5.95 -2.67 -17.44
C ASP A 239 5.83 -2.98 -15.95
N THR A 240 4.82 -2.43 -15.28
CA THR A 240 4.63 -2.57 -13.84
C THR A 240 4.26 -3.99 -13.41
N CYS A 241 3.73 -4.83 -14.30
CA CYS A 241 3.53 -6.26 -14.03
C CYS A 241 4.86 -6.99 -13.97
N VAL A 242 5.79 -6.67 -14.88
CA VAL A 242 7.18 -7.16 -14.78
C VAL A 242 7.85 -6.61 -13.54
N LEU A 243 7.60 -5.34 -13.16
CA LEU A 243 8.15 -4.79 -11.92
C LEU A 243 7.66 -5.54 -10.67
N ALA A 244 6.37 -5.90 -10.65
CA ALA A 244 5.69 -6.60 -9.55
C ALA A 244 5.92 -8.12 -9.53
N GLY A 245 6.42 -8.69 -10.62
CA GLY A 245 6.52 -10.13 -10.80
C GLY A 245 7.59 -10.77 -9.92
N GLU A 246 7.49 -12.09 -9.76
CA GLU A 246 8.42 -12.88 -8.92
C GLU A 246 9.89 -12.68 -9.27
N ARG A 247 10.16 -12.52 -10.57
CA ARG A 247 11.49 -12.31 -11.15
C ARG A 247 11.78 -10.84 -11.47
N GLY A 248 10.84 -9.95 -11.15
CA GLY A 248 10.93 -8.51 -11.36
C GLY A 248 11.90 -7.83 -10.40
N PRO A 249 12.21 -6.54 -10.62
CA PRO A 249 12.92 -5.71 -9.66
C PRO A 249 12.31 -5.81 -8.27
N PHE A 250 11.01 -5.58 -8.12
CA PHE A 250 10.42 -5.63 -6.79
C PHE A 250 10.29 -7.09 -6.27
N GLY A 251 10.54 -8.07 -7.14
CA GLY A 251 10.65 -9.48 -6.84
C GLY A 251 9.35 -10.09 -6.31
N SER A 252 9.42 -11.33 -5.85
CA SER A 252 8.48 -11.89 -4.90
C SER A 252 9.26 -12.27 -3.66
N ILE A 253 8.99 -11.63 -2.53
CA ILE A 253 9.12 -12.33 -1.26
C ILE A 253 7.78 -13.06 -1.11
N PRO A 254 7.74 -14.40 -1.09
CA PRO A 254 6.49 -15.14 -0.98
C PRO A 254 5.71 -14.63 0.22
N ARG A 255 4.60 -13.94 -0.06
CA ARG A 255 3.68 -13.54 0.99
C ARG A 255 2.88 -14.78 1.33
N ARG A 256 3.31 -15.46 2.39
CA ARG A 256 2.54 -16.56 2.93
C ARG A 256 1.32 -15.98 3.62
N ILE A 257 0.16 -16.23 3.03
CA ILE A 257 -1.11 -15.79 3.57
C ILE A 257 -1.65 -16.94 4.42
N GLY A 258 -1.09 -17.08 5.63
CA GLY A 258 -1.38 -18.20 6.55
C GLY A 258 -0.94 -19.52 5.97
N ASP A 259 -1.89 -20.35 5.55
CA ASP A 259 -1.59 -21.65 4.92
C ASP A 259 -1.67 -21.63 3.39
N ARG A 260 -1.97 -20.49 2.77
CA ARG A 260 -2.03 -20.37 1.30
C ARG A 260 -0.94 -19.46 0.74
N ASP A 261 -0.37 -19.89 -0.37
CA ASP A 261 0.43 -19.02 -1.23
C ASP A 261 -0.49 -18.08 -2.01
N ALA A 262 -0.09 -16.80 -2.12
CA ALA A 262 -0.81 -15.78 -2.90
C ALA A 262 0.06 -15.34 -4.10
N PRO A 263 0.20 -16.19 -5.14
CA PRO A 263 1.16 -16.00 -6.23
C PRO A 263 0.87 -14.76 -7.10
N ALA A 264 -0.34 -14.19 -7.02
CA ALA A 264 -0.73 -12.98 -7.73
C ALA A 264 -0.76 -11.72 -6.82
N SER A 265 -0.04 -11.72 -5.70
CA SER A 265 0.13 -10.55 -4.82
C SER A 265 1.47 -9.86 -5.05
N VAL A 266 1.56 -8.58 -4.71
CA VAL A 266 2.83 -7.84 -4.82
C VAL A 266 3.77 -8.17 -3.64
N PRO A 267 5.09 -8.13 -3.85
CA PRO A 267 6.12 -8.41 -2.83
C PRO A 267 6.14 -7.44 -1.65
N GLU A 268 6.82 -7.85 -0.56
CA GLU A 268 7.21 -6.95 0.53
C GLU A 268 8.09 -5.77 0.05
N SER A 269 8.85 -5.97 -1.03
CA SER A 269 9.66 -4.90 -1.61
C SER A 269 8.87 -3.97 -2.54
N TRP A 270 7.55 -4.15 -2.66
CA TRP A 270 6.70 -3.26 -3.45
C TRP A 270 6.72 -1.83 -2.89
N PRO A 271 6.71 -0.79 -3.74
CA PRO A 271 6.76 0.58 -3.27
C PRO A 271 5.57 0.97 -2.40
N MET A 272 5.86 1.59 -1.26
CA MET A 272 4.87 2.25 -0.41
C MET A 272 4.87 3.76 -0.66
N GLU A 273 6.07 4.34 -0.80
CA GLU A 273 6.25 5.77 -1.05
C GLU A 273 7.63 6.07 -1.68
N LYS A 274 7.82 7.34 -2.06
CA LYS A 274 9.11 7.92 -2.49
C LYS A 274 9.77 7.24 -3.69
N LEU A 275 8.98 6.93 -4.73
CA LEU A 275 9.55 6.51 -6.01
C LEU A 275 10.33 7.64 -6.67
N ALA A 276 11.63 7.41 -6.83
CA ALA A 276 12.54 8.37 -7.44
C ALA A 276 13.52 7.66 -8.35
N VAL A 277 13.98 8.41 -9.35
CA VAL A 277 15.00 7.96 -10.30
C VAL A 277 16.14 8.97 -10.32
N ARG A 278 17.37 8.47 -10.42
CA ARG A 278 18.58 9.27 -10.54
C ARG A 278 19.46 8.72 -11.65
N GLY A 279 19.84 9.55 -12.62
CA GLY A 279 20.85 9.18 -13.61
C GLY A 279 22.18 8.85 -12.92
N ILE A 280 22.73 7.68 -13.21
CA ILE A 280 24.01 7.22 -12.67
C ILE A 280 25.10 7.12 -13.73
N GLY A 281 24.76 7.10 -15.02
CA GLY A 281 25.70 7.11 -16.13
C GLY A 281 25.02 6.90 -17.47
N GLU A 282 25.84 6.74 -18.51
CA GLU A 282 25.43 6.47 -19.87
C GLU A 282 26.29 5.31 -20.41
N MET A 283 25.73 4.48 -21.29
CA MET A 283 26.44 3.33 -21.84
C MET A 283 25.88 2.93 -23.21
N ALA A 284 26.76 2.73 -24.18
CA ALA A 284 26.43 2.13 -25.47
C ALA A 284 26.46 0.60 -25.38
N LEU A 285 25.39 -0.05 -25.83
CA LEU A 285 25.29 -1.52 -25.92
C LEU A 285 25.11 -1.95 -27.37
N GLY A 286 25.66 -3.10 -27.74
CA GLY A 286 25.42 -3.73 -29.05
C GLY A 286 26.01 -3.02 -30.27
N GLY A 287 26.96 -2.09 -30.09
CA GLY A 287 27.63 -1.40 -31.21
C GLY A 287 26.82 -0.26 -31.84
N GLY A 288 25.78 0.22 -31.19
CA GLY A 288 25.12 1.47 -31.56
C GLY A 288 25.96 2.70 -31.18
N ASP A 289 25.85 3.77 -31.98
CA ASP A 289 26.61 5.00 -31.79
C ASP A 289 26.07 5.88 -30.64
N ASP A 290 24.78 5.74 -30.30
CA ASP A 290 24.13 6.54 -29.27
C ASP A 290 24.09 5.79 -27.91
N PRO A 291 24.60 6.40 -26.82
CA PRO A 291 24.56 5.78 -25.51
C PRO A 291 23.14 5.80 -24.92
N GLY A 292 22.74 4.71 -24.28
CA GLY A 292 21.53 4.66 -23.46
C GLY A 292 21.78 5.13 -22.03
N ASP A 293 20.73 5.56 -21.34
CA ASP A 293 20.81 6.04 -19.96
C ASP A 293 20.86 4.88 -18.97
N LEU A 294 21.77 4.96 -18.00
CA LEU A 294 21.75 4.16 -16.79
C LEU A 294 21.18 5.01 -15.66
N GLU A 295 20.09 4.52 -15.08
CA GLU A 295 19.38 5.16 -14.00
C GLU A 295 19.30 4.23 -12.79
N GLN A 296 19.35 4.81 -11.60
CA GLN A 296 19.05 4.12 -10.35
C GLN A 296 17.66 4.50 -9.89
N LEU A 297 16.78 3.50 -9.79
CA LEU A 297 15.47 3.59 -9.16
C LEU A 297 15.63 3.38 -7.65
N SER A 298 14.93 4.17 -6.84
CA SER A 298 14.88 4.03 -5.38
C SER A 298 13.47 4.26 -4.84
N TRP A 299 13.10 3.53 -3.79
CA TRP A 299 11.80 3.66 -3.12
C TRP A 299 11.86 3.12 -1.69
N GLU A 300 10.85 3.47 -0.89
CA GLU A 300 10.64 2.87 0.42
C GLU A 300 9.67 1.70 0.34
N SER A 301 10.00 0.65 1.07
CA SER A 301 9.19 -0.57 1.23
C SER A 301 9.16 -0.99 2.70
N ASP A 302 8.35 -2.00 3.04
CA ASP A 302 8.32 -2.57 4.40
C ASP A 302 9.69 -3.10 4.83
N ALA A 303 10.50 -3.54 3.87
CA ALA A 303 11.85 -4.08 4.09
C ALA A 303 12.96 -3.00 4.17
N GLY A 304 12.59 -1.72 4.14
CA GLY A 304 13.47 -0.56 4.08
C GLY A 304 13.67 -0.01 2.67
N THR A 305 14.64 0.89 2.50
CA THR A 305 14.95 1.52 1.22
C THR A 305 15.48 0.48 0.23
N MET A 306 14.79 0.34 -0.88
CA MET A 306 15.14 -0.55 -1.97
C MET A 306 15.67 0.24 -3.16
N THR A 307 16.47 -0.43 -3.98
CA THR A 307 17.08 0.17 -5.17
C THR A 307 17.18 -0.84 -6.31
N ALA A 308 17.05 -0.37 -7.55
CA ALA A 308 17.29 -1.16 -8.75
C ALA A 308 17.97 -0.29 -9.81
N VAL A 309 18.58 -0.90 -10.82
CA VAL A 309 19.12 -0.18 -11.98
C VAL A 309 18.22 -0.41 -13.18
N ILE A 310 17.94 0.68 -13.89
CA ILE A 310 17.24 0.70 -15.16
C ILE A 310 18.24 1.12 -16.23
N TYR A 311 18.30 0.36 -17.32
CA TYR A 311 18.93 0.79 -18.55
C TYR A 311 17.84 1.17 -19.55
N ARG A 312 17.89 2.40 -20.06
CA ARG A 312 16.99 2.91 -21.10
C ARG A 312 17.76 3.05 -22.40
N PRO A 313 17.51 2.17 -23.41
CA PRO A 313 18.19 2.27 -24.69
C PRO A 313 17.94 3.62 -25.38
N ALA A 314 18.96 4.14 -26.06
CA ALA A 314 18.80 5.28 -26.95
C ALA A 314 17.73 4.98 -28.02
N GLY A 315 16.96 5.99 -28.45
CA GLY A 315 15.92 5.83 -29.46
C GLY A 315 14.60 5.20 -28.98
N GLY A 316 14.41 5.01 -27.67
CA GLY A 316 13.11 4.60 -27.10
C GLY A 316 12.84 3.10 -27.09
N GLY A 317 13.89 2.28 -27.10
CA GLY A 317 13.77 0.83 -26.93
C GLY A 317 13.22 0.42 -25.56
N THR A 318 12.86 -0.85 -25.40
CA THR A 318 12.32 -1.40 -24.15
C THR A 318 13.35 -1.28 -23.01
N PRO A 319 13.02 -0.60 -21.89
CA PRO A 319 13.91 -0.53 -20.74
C PRO A 319 14.22 -1.90 -20.14
N VAL A 320 15.45 -2.09 -19.67
CA VAL A 320 15.87 -3.30 -18.94
C VAL A 320 16.07 -2.95 -17.48
N VAL A 321 15.53 -3.74 -16.57
CA VAL A 321 15.60 -3.48 -15.11
C VAL A 321 16.28 -4.64 -14.40
N SER A 322 17.15 -4.33 -13.43
CA SER A 322 17.76 -5.33 -12.55
C SER A 322 16.77 -5.81 -11.48
N PRO A 323 17.00 -6.97 -10.84
CA PRO A 323 16.41 -7.25 -9.52
C PRO A 323 16.67 -6.10 -8.54
N ALA A 324 15.75 -5.84 -7.62
CA ALA A 324 15.99 -4.90 -6.54
C ALA A 324 16.98 -5.47 -5.52
N ASP A 325 17.72 -4.58 -4.90
CA ASP A 325 18.52 -4.87 -3.72
C ASP A 325 18.23 -3.82 -2.65
N ARG A 326 18.33 -4.23 -1.39
CA ARG A 326 18.29 -3.30 -0.25
C ARG A 326 19.43 -2.31 -0.41
N SER A 327 19.20 -1.06 -0.02
CA SER A 327 20.23 -0.02 -0.07
C SER A 327 21.46 -0.43 0.74
N ASN A 328 22.64 -0.42 0.11
CA ASN A 328 23.89 -0.79 0.74
C ASN A 328 25.07 0.07 0.23
N PRO A 329 26.20 0.13 0.98
CA PRO A 329 27.35 0.97 0.61
C PRO A 329 27.98 0.60 -0.74
N LEU A 330 28.07 -0.70 -1.04
CA LEU A 330 28.40 -1.23 -2.37
C LEU A 330 27.19 -2.00 -2.88
N GLN A 331 26.65 -1.56 -4.01
CA GLN A 331 25.61 -2.27 -4.73
C GLN A 331 26.17 -3.02 -5.93
N ALA A 332 25.56 -4.16 -6.24
CA ALA A 332 25.90 -4.96 -7.40
C ALA A 332 24.61 -5.47 -8.05
N TYR A 333 24.24 -4.91 -9.20
CA TYR A 333 22.99 -5.20 -9.87
C TYR A 333 23.24 -6.08 -11.11
N PRO A 334 22.75 -7.33 -11.11
CA PRO A 334 22.61 -8.13 -12.33
C PRO A 334 21.64 -7.45 -13.28
N LEU A 335 22.12 -7.03 -14.45
CA LEU A 335 21.29 -6.39 -15.46
C LEU A 335 21.14 -7.35 -16.66
N PRO A 336 19.95 -7.94 -16.87
CA PRO A 336 19.73 -9.00 -17.85
C PRO A 336 19.54 -8.44 -19.26
N VAL A 337 20.50 -7.65 -19.76
CA VAL A 337 20.45 -7.10 -21.12
C VAL A 337 20.50 -8.26 -22.13
N PRO A 338 19.53 -8.33 -23.07
CA PRO A 338 19.52 -9.37 -24.10
C PRO A 338 20.84 -9.43 -24.88
N GLY A 339 21.43 -10.63 -24.99
CA GLY A 339 22.67 -10.87 -25.72
C GLY A 339 23.96 -10.45 -25.01
N GLN A 340 23.89 -9.58 -24.00
CA GLN A 340 25.07 -9.08 -23.28
C GLN A 340 24.74 -8.82 -21.80
N PRO A 341 24.57 -9.86 -20.96
CA PRO A 341 24.25 -9.66 -19.54
C PRO A 341 25.38 -8.92 -18.81
N LEU A 342 25.01 -7.99 -17.93
CA LEU A 342 25.96 -7.08 -17.26
C LEU A 342 25.81 -7.13 -15.74
N VAL A 343 26.81 -6.59 -15.06
CA VAL A 343 26.76 -6.22 -13.64
C VAL A 343 27.06 -4.74 -13.52
N VAL A 344 26.15 -4.01 -12.88
CA VAL A 344 26.32 -2.60 -12.56
C VAL A 344 26.68 -2.47 -11.08
N LEU A 345 27.88 -1.96 -10.80
CA LEU A 345 28.39 -1.70 -9.46
C LEU A 345 28.24 -0.22 -9.15
N THR A 346 27.55 0.11 -8.06
CA THR A 346 27.37 1.51 -7.65
C THR A 346 27.72 1.71 -6.18
N TRP A 347 28.27 2.88 -5.87
CA TRP A 347 28.57 3.29 -4.50
C TRP A 347 28.60 4.82 -4.39
N ARG A 348 28.53 5.32 -3.15
CA ARG A 348 28.78 6.73 -2.89
C ARG A 348 30.29 6.98 -2.89
N SER A 349 30.81 7.55 -3.96
CA SER A 349 32.25 7.85 -4.08
C SER A 349 32.70 8.87 -3.01
N SER A 350 33.83 8.59 -2.39
CA SER A 350 34.56 9.49 -1.50
C SER A 350 36.07 9.34 -1.73
N ARG A 351 36.89 10.19 -1.12
CA ARG A 351 38.36 10.09 -1.21
C ARG A 351 38.91 8.80 -0.59
N ASP A 352 38.19 8.25 0.37
CA ASP A 352 38.58 7.04 1.11
C ASP A 352 37.92 5.77 0.55
N SER A 353 37.14 5.89 -0.53
CA SER A 353 36.47 4.76 -1.16
C SER A 353 37.33 4.20 -2.30
N SER A 354 37.64 2.90 -2.27
CA SER A 354 38.36 2.22 -3.33
C SER A 354 37.67 0.91 -3.71
N LEU A 355 37.27 0.80 -4.99
CA LEU A 355 36.67 -0.41 -5.54
C LEU A 355 37.75 -1.35 -6.07
N SER A 356 37.77 -2.57 -5.56
CA SER A 356 38.53 -3.68 -6.12
C SER A 356 37.60 -4.60 -6.89
N VAL A 357 37.95 -4.84 -8.16
CA VAL A 357 37.29 -5.83 -9.02
C VAL A 357 38.23 -7.02 -9.20
N PRO A 358 37.71 -8.22 -9.47
CA PRO A 358 38.53 -9.39 -9.77
C PRO A 358 39.55 -9.13 -10.89
N PRO A 359 40.76 -9.71 -10.81
CA PRO A 359 41.78 -9.56 -11.85
C PRO A 359 41.28 -10.02 -13.22
N GLY A 360 41.59 -9.26 -14.27
CA GLY A 360 41.20 -9.59 -15.65
C GLY A 360 39.75 -9.28 -16.00
N THR A 361 38.94 -8.75 -15.07
CA THR A 361 37.57 -8.33 -15.38
C THR A 361 37.56 -7.06 -16.24
N PRO A 362 37.03 -7.11 -17.48
CA PRO A 362 36.93 -5.94 -18.33
C PRO A 362 35.90 -4.95 -17.76
N ARG A 363 36.24 -3.66 -17.77
CA ARG A 363 35.37 -2.57 -17.32
C ARG A 363 34.85 -1.83 -18.54
N LEU A 364 33.55 -1.94 -18.80
CA LEU A 364 32.86 -1.25 -19.89
C LEU A 364 32.63 0.22 -19.54
N VAL A 365 32.35 0.49 -18.26
CA VAL A 365 32.33 1.82 -17.66
C VAL A 365 33.20 1.78 -16.42
N ASP A 366 34.09 2.76 -16.26
CA ASP A 366 34.95 2.88 -15.09
C ASP A 366 35.09 4.34 -14.67
N ARG A 367 34.30 4.73 -13.66
CA ARG A 367 34.33 6.09 -13.12
C ARG A 367 34.02 6.12 -11.63
N PRO A 368 34.36 7.20 -10.90
CA PRO A 368 34.04 7.29 -9.48
C PRO A 368 32.54 7.07 -9.21
N GLY A 369 32.22 6.07 -8.38
CA GLY A 369 30.85 5.72 -7.99
C GLY A 369 30.08 4.80 -8.95
N LEU A 370 30.65 4.44 -10.11
CA LEU A 370 30.02 3.55 -11.09
C LEU A 370 31.05 2.72 -11.85
N VAL A 371 30.90 1.40 -11.81
CA VAL A 371 31.61 0.47 -12.69
C VAL A 371 30.60 -0.47 -13.34
N VAL A 372 30.73 -0.70 -14.65
CA VAL A 372 29.93 -1.70 -15.37
C VAL A 372 30.85 -2.74 -15.97
N VAL A 373 30.54 -4.01 -15.72
CA VAL A 373 31.31 -5.17 -16.21
C VAL A 373 30.38 -6.18 -16.88
N PRO A 374 30.87 -7.03 -17.79
CA PRO A 374 30.12 -8.18 -18.25
C PRO A 374 29.79 -9.13 -17.08
N MET A 375 28.63 -9.79 -17.15
CA MET A 375 28.25 -10.81 -16.17
C MET A 375 29.30 -11.93 -16.11
N PRO A 376 29.91 -12.21 -14.95
CA PRO A 376 30.92 -13.24 -14.85
C PRO A 376 30.29 -14.64 -14.99
N ALA A 377 30.97 -15.52 -15.72
CA ALA A 377 30.50 -16.89 -15.96
C ALA A 377 30.47 -17.74 -14.67
N ALA A 378 31.36 -17.44 -13.73
CA ALA A 378 31.41 -18.05 -12.41
C ALA A 378 31.18 -16.99 -11.33
N LYS A 379 30.82 -17.41 -10.11
CA LYS A 379 30.63 -16.50 -8.98
C LYS A 379 31.92 -15.73 -8.70
N GLN A 380 31.84 -14.41 -8.73
CA GLN A 380 32.95 -13.50 -8.44
C GLN A 380 32.59 -12.52 -7.33
N SER A 381 33.59 -12.10 -6.55
CA SER A 381 33.43 -11.15 -5.44
C SER A 381 34.10 -9.83 -5.74
N PHE A 382 33.34 -8.76 -5.53
CA PHE A 382 33.73 -7.37 -5.65
C PHE A 382 33.81 -6.78 -4.25
N SER A 383 34.74 -5.86 -4.02
CA SER A 383 34.91 -5.25 -2.71
C SER A 383 35.09 -3.74 -2.78
N LEU A 384 34.45 -3.03 -1.87
CA LEU A 384 34.61 -1.59 -1.67
C LEU A 384 35.27 -1.37 -0.32
N ALA A 385 36.53 -0.95 -0.33
CA ALA A 385 37.18 -0.44 0.87
C ALA A 385 36.68 0.98 1.15
N THR A 386 36.34 1.27 2.40
CA THR A 386 36.00 2.60 2.91
C THR A 386 36.87 2.92 4.13
N ALA A 387 36.80 4.14 4.66
CA ALA A 387 37.53 4.53 5.87
C ALA A 387 37.21 3.63 7.09
N GLU A 388 35.99 3.10 7.18
CA GLU A 388 35.55 2.30 8.34
C GLU A 388 35.80 0.81 8.14
N LYS A 389 35.41 0.27 6.98
CA LYS A 389 35.50 -1.17 6.68
C LYS A 389 35.44 -1.47 5.19
N THR A 390 35.69 -2.73 4.85
CA THR A 390 35.50 -3.26 3.49
C THR A 390 34.15 -3.93 3.35
N HIS A 391 33.42 -3.58 2.29
CA HIS A 391 32.11 -4.16 1.94
C HIS A 391 32.28 -5.10 0.76
N TYR A 392 31.64 -6.27 0.81
CA TYR A 392 31.74 -7.28 -0.24
C TYR A 392 30.39 -7.51 -0.92
N ARG A 393 30.43 -7.78 -2.22
CA ARG A 393 29.29 -8.22 -3.03
C ARG A 393 29.72 -9.32 -3.97
N SER A 394 28.92 -10.36 -4.08
CA SER A 394 29.18 -11.45 -5.03
C SER A 394 28.07 -11.54 -6.05
N VAL A 395 28.43 -11.76 -7.31
CA VAL A 395 27.52 -11.94 -8.44
C VAL A 395 28.05 -13.01 -9.38
N GLY A 396 27.16 -13.56 -10.21
CA GLY A 396 27.46 -14.67 -11.10
C GLY A 396 27.40 -16.03 -10.41
N GLY A 397 27.56 -17.08 -11.21
CA GLY A 397 27.17 -18.44 -10.83
C GLY A 397 25.67 -18.63 -11.07
N ARG A 398 25.31 -19.65 -11.85
CA ARG A 398 23.93 -20.14 -11.92
C ARG A 398 23.64 -21.05 -10.75
#